data_AF-A0A848CD08-F1
#
_entry.id   AF-A0A848CD08-F1
#
_cell.length_a   1.000
_cell.length_b   1.000
_cell.length_c   1.000
_cell.angle_alpha   90.00
_cell.angle_beta   90.00
_cell.angle_gamma   90.00
#
_symmetry.space_group_name_H-M   'P 1'
#
loop_
_entity.id
_entity.type
_entity.pdbx_description
1 polymer ?
#
loop_
_entity_poly.entity_id
_entity_poly.type
_entity_poly.pdbx_seq_one_letter_code
_entity_poly.pdbx_strand_id
1 'polypeptide(L)'
;MPEPQISFAVPCEPVWDEYIRQLAITDRVLGYDPLTGEDGPSNIQWLQLGNRTLYLRKFLETGHSLEGHHALKDKDFKPGINIPEDRLALDHGTKDLYTAIGKVMLTAEELRTRADMMQDVSLSFSGAMIRLIPLSQEYSGNRSAYELFTDSVTSMHFMSTKLLGEIDGDESLDVESTAGLETGKSYVVCDEDGGRPEEVVIMSILTDRRIRCTERLHITRDSGFLAATNLLADPDSLTGAVANGDFTYISKELDVLADASSGRLIVCRYSGEITATAEYRLAGSSVWRTAEPLPGREYSDGTVDDNFALPQGTMTIRLRYTGGTYPFKVRYIVVRPVVAVTWIEDIRQPEIFSASRHDGNITIRGSKYGTLYGIPIAYMEATVSASVYMGDDDYSVTIPAEDMEDGSITFPLPPELADAPALYLRIRHADTEGSVSRWSDIYIHMDPTV
;
A
#
# COMPACT_ATOMS: atom_id res chain seq x y z
N MET A 1 25.91 -41.91 -9.09
CA MET A 1 26.55 -40.97 -10.04
C MET A 1 27.16 -39.84 -9.23
N PRO A 2 28.37 -39.37 -9.56
CA PRO A 2 28.99 -38.25 -8.84
C PRO A 2 28.28 -36.94 -9.17
N GLU A 3 28.20 -36.05 -8.19
CA GLU A 3 27.70 -34.68 -8.34
C GLU A 3 28.51 -33.91 -9.41
N PRO A 4 27.87 -32.99 -10.16
CA PRO A 4 28.60 -32.15 -11.10
C PRO A 4 29.55 -31.21 -10.34
N GLN A 5 30.85 -31.48 -10.45
CA GLN A 5 31.87 -30.49 -10.12
C GLN A 5 31.71 -29.30 -11.08
N ILE A 6 31.27 -28.16 -10.55
CA ILE A 6 31.39 -26.88 -11.25
C ILE A 6 32.88 -26.54 -11.32
N SER A 7 33.48 -26.82 -12.47
CA SER A 7 34.81 -26.34 -12.84
C SER A 7 34.72 -24.82 -13.07
N PHE A 8 35.29 -24.03 -12.15
CA PHE A 8 35.51 -22.60 -12.37
C PHE A 8 36.72 -22.41 -13.28
N ALA A 9 36.56 -22.68 -14.58
CA ALA A 9 37.45 -22.11 -15.57
C ALA A 9 37.16 -20.59 -15.64
N VAL A 10 38.07 -19.80 -15.10
CA VAL A 10 37.99 -18.33 -15.13
C VAL A 10 38.16 -17.87 -16.58
N PRO A 11 37.28 -17.02 -17.13
CA PRO A 11 37.50 -16.45 -18.45
C PRO A 11 38.74 -15.56 -18.42
N CYS A 12 39.66 -15.74 -19.38
CA CYS A 12 40.96 -15.06 -19.45
C CYS A 12 40.88 -13.57 -19.78
N GLU A 13 39.68 -13.03 -20.04
CA GLU A 13 39.47 -11.62 -20.33
C GLU A 13 38.25 -11.09 -19.55
N PRO A 14 38.29 -9.84 -19.06
CA PRO A 14 37.14 -9.22 -18.41
C PRO A 14 35.96 -9.16 -19.36
N VAL A 15 34.84 -9.76 -18.97
CA VAL A 15 33.56 -9.57 -19.66
C VAL A 15 33.00 -8.21 -19.23
N TRP A 16 33.21 -7.21 -20.06
CA TRP A 16 32.59 -5.89 -19.92
C TRP A 16 31.21 -5.95 -20.59
N ASP A 17 30.13 -5.84 -19.81
CA ASP A 17 28.79 -5.63 -20.37
C ASP A 17 28.55 -4.12 -20.41
N GLU A 18 28.61 -3.52 -21.60
CA GLU A 18 28.37 -2.10 -21.83
C GLU A 18 26.89 -1.72 -21.76
N TYR A 19 26.00 -2.72 -21.80
CA TYR A 19 24.56 -2.49 -21.80
C TYR A 19 23.98 -2.61 -20.39
N ILE A 20 23.26 -1.56 -19.98
CA ILE A 20 22.40 -1.58 -18.80
C ILE A 20 21.21 -2.48 -19.12
N ARG A 21 21.23 -3.74 -18.68
CA ARG A 21 20.14 -4.70 -18.94
C ARG A 21 19.05 -4.70 -17.87
N GLN A 22 19.30 -4.10 -16.70
CA GLN A 22 18.30 -3.99 -15.63
C GLN A 22 18.70 -2.94 -14.58
N LEU A 23 17.77 -2.07 -14.20
CA LEU A 23 17.83 -1.32 -12.95
C LEU A 23 17.63 -2.32 -11.80
N ALA A 24 18.68 -2.61 -11.04
CA ALA A 24 18.52 -3.33 -9.78
C ALA A 24 17.87 -2.37 -8.78
N ILE A 25 16.78 -2.81 -8.12
CA ILE A 25 16.10 -2.06 -7.07
C ILE A 25 17.13 -1.72 -5.98
N THR A 26 17.63 -0.50 -6.07
CA THR A 26 18.39 0.18 -5.03
C THR A 26 17.54 1.40 -4.72
N ASP A 27 16.65 1.16 -3.78
CA ASP A 27 15.98 2.09 -2.88
C ASP A 27 15.83 3.56 -3.30
N ARG A 28 14.58 4.02 -3.36
CA ARG A 28 14.19 5.43 -3.54
C ARG A 28 14.41 6.29 -2.28
N VAL A 29 14.93 5.72 -1.17
CA VAL A 29 14.93 6.39 0.15
C VAL A 29 16.25 7.09 0.54
N LEU A 30 17.39 6.90 -0.12
CA LEU A 30 18.70 7.36 0.41
C LEU A 30 19.46 8.42 -0.43
N GLY A 31 18.77 9.26 -1.20
CA GLY A 31 19.44 10.22 -2.10
C GLY A 31 19.74 11.62 -1.54
N TYR A 32 19.21 11.99 -0.37
CA TYR A 32 19.34 13.35 0.18
C TYR A 32 20.18 13.35 1.45
N ASP A 33 21.32 14.04 1.43
CA ASP A 33 22.12 14.35 2.63
C ASP A 33 21.64 15.70 3.21
N PRO A 34 20.91 15.71 4.34
CA PRO A 34 20.37 16.93 4.92
C PRO A 34 21.43 17.84 5.56
N LEU A 35 22.69 17.40 5.69
CA LEU A 35 23.80 18.23 6.18
C LEU A 35 24.49 19.01 5.06
N THR A 36 24.44 18.53 3.81
CA THR A 36 25.22 19.09 2.69
C THR A 36 24.36 19.59 1.53
N GLY A 37 23.13 19.09 1.37
CA GLY A 37 22.15 19.64 0.44
C GLY A 37 22.36 19.30 -1.05
N GLU A 38 23.09 18.24 -1.39
CA GLU A 38 23.29 17.77 -2.77
C GLU A 38 22.73 16.35 -3.02
N ASP A 39 22.29 16.07 -4.25
CA ASP A 39 21.83 14.74 -4.71
C ASP A 39 23.03 13.81 -4.97
N GLY A 40 23.05 12.62 -4.36
CA GLY A 40 24.12 11.63 -4.57
C GLY A 40 23.84 10.62 -5.70
N PRO A 41 24.79 10.37 -6.63
CA PRO A 41 24.68 9.26 -7.60
C PRO A 41 25.72 8.15 -7.39
N SER A 42 25.32 6.88 -7.55
CA SER A 42 26.21 5.83 -8.09
C SER A 42 25.44 4.69 -8.75
N ASN A 43 25.53 4.60 -10.08
CA ASN A 43 24.82 3.65 -10.95
C ASN A 43 25.66 2.41 -11.35
N ILE A 44 26.53 1.90 -10.47
CA ILE A 44 27.27 0.66 -10.75
C ILE A 44 26.56 -0.51 -10.07
N GLN A 45 26.13 -1.52 -10.84
CA GLN A 45 25.49 -2.72 -10.29
C GLN A 45 26.41 -3.39 -9.24
N TRP A 46 25.88 -3.71 -8.06
CA TRP A 46 26.63 -4.30 -6.93
C TRP A 46 27.36 -5.60 -7.30
N LEU A 47 26.80 -6.40 -8.22
CA LEU A 47 27.44 -7.61 -8.76
C LEU A 47 28.69 -7.30 -9.58
N GLN A 48 28.69 -6.18 -10.31
CA GLN A 48 29.87 -5.71 -11.06
C GLN A 48 30.94 -5.18 -10.12
N LEU A 49 30.57 -4.46 -9.06
CA LEU A 49 31.49 -4.05 -7.99
C LEU A 49 32.09 -5.28 -7.29
N GLY A 50 31.27 -6.26 -6.91
CA GLY A 50 31.74 -7.52 -6.30
C GLY A 50 32.71 -8.30 -7.19
N ASN A 51 32.38 -8.46 -8.48
CA ASN A 51 33.26 -9.14 -9.44
C ASN A 51 34.56 -8.36 -9.68
N ARG A 52 34.53 -7.02 -9.73
CA ARG A 52 35.72 -6.17 -9.85
C ARG A 52 36.61 -6.26 -8.61
N THR A 53 36.01 -6.28 -7.41
CA THR A 53 36.74 -6.42 -6.14
C THR A 53 37.37 -7.81 -6.00
N LEU A 54 36.66 -8.88 -6.40
CA LEU A 54 37.20 -10.24 -6.42
C LEU A 54 38.32 -10.39 -7.45
N TYR A 55 38.19 -9.77 -8.62
CA TYR A 55 39.27 -9.72 -9.62
C TYR A 55 40.50 -8.99 -9.11
N LEU A 56 40.35 -7.79 -8.54
CA LEU A 56 41.45 -7.02 -7.96
C LEU A 56 42.14 -7.79 -6.82
N ARG A 57 41.37 -8.44 -5.95
CA ARG A 57 41.91 -9.31 -4.90
C ARG A 57 42.75 -10.45 -5.50
N LYS A 58 42.23 -11.15 -6.52
CA LYS A 58 42.93 -12.27 -7.15
C LYS A 58 44.17 -11.82 -7.94
N PHE A 59 44.13 -10.66 -8.58
CA PHE A 59 45.26 -10.02 -9.25
C PHE A 59 46.39 -9.69 -8.26
N LEU A 60 46.03 -9.16 -7.08
CA LEU A 60 46.99 -8.91 -6.00
C LEU A 60 47.56 -10.20 -5.42
N GLU A 61 46.74 -11.25 -5.27
CA GLU A 61 47.15 -12.56 -4.76
C GLU A 61 48.10 -13.33 -5.71
N THR A 62 48.01 -13.12 -7.03
CA THR A 62 48.89 -13.78 -8.01
C THR A 62 50.05 -12.92 -8.50
N GLY A 63 49.94 -11.60 -8.40
CA GLY A 63 50.90 -10.65 -8.97
C GLY A 63 51.87 -10.00 -7.99
N HIS A 64 51.62 -10.05 -6.67
CA HIS A 64 52.33 -9.22 -5.67
C HIS A 64 52.52 -9.90 -4.30
N SER A 65 53.55 -9.50 -3.55
CA SER A 65 53.76 -9.89 -2.15
C SER A 65 52.99 -8.98 -1.17
N LEU A 66 52.90 -9.39 0.10
CA LEU A 66 52.27 -8.64 1.21
C LEU A 66 52.88 -7.25 1.47
N GLU A 67 54.09 -7.00 0.97
CA GLU A 67 54.79 -5.71 1.08
C GLU A 67 54.58 -4.81 -0.15
N GLY A 68 53.89 -5.29 -1.19
CA GLY A 68 53.59 -4.54 -2.42
C GLY A 68 54.55 -4.75 -3.59
N HIS A 69 55.52 -5.66 -3.46
CA HIS A 69 56.46 -5.98 -4.54
C HIS A 69 55.83 -6.91 -5.58
N HIS A 70 55.96 -6.60 -6.87
CA HIS A 70 55.53 -7.46 -7.98
C HIS A 70 56.28 -8.80 -7.96
N ALA A 71 55.59 -9.90 -8.27
CA ALA A 71 56.11 -11.28 -8.28
C ALA A 71 56.27 -11.87 -9.70
N LEU A 72 56.14 -11.04 -10.75
CA LEU A 72 56.37 -11.46 -12.14
C LEU A 72 57.88 -11.56 -12.40
N LYS A 73 58.32 -12.65 -13.04
CA LYS A 73 59.73 -12.89 -13.38
C LYS A 73 59.92 -12.74 -14.89
N ASP A 74 61.15 -12.52 -15.34
CA ASP A 74 61.48 -12.35 -16.77
C ASP A 74 60.90 -13.42 -17.71
N LYS A 75 60.72 -14.65 -17.20
CA LYS A 75 60.09 -15.78 -17.91
C LYS A 75 58.63 -15.56 -18.32
N ASP A 76 57.95 -14.60 -17.68
CA ASP A 76 56.53 -14.28 -17.89
C ASP A 76 56.34 -13.21 -18.98
N PHE A 77 57.44 -12.68 -19.55
CA PHE A 77 57.45 -11.69 -20.65
C PHE A 77 58.04 -12.28 -21.94
N LYS A 78 57.67 -11.71 -23.09
CA LYS A 78 58.25 -12.10 -24.39
C LYS A 78 59.76 -11.72 -24.43
N PRO A 79 60.63 -12.54 -25.05
CA PRO A 79 62.06 -12.27 -25.11
C PRO A 79 62.36 -10.91 -25.76
N GLY A 80 63.18 -10.09 -25.10
CA GLY A 80 63.64 -8.78 -25.61
C GLY A 80 62.92 -7.56 -25.03
N ILE A 81 61.91 -7.73 -24.18
CA ILE A 81 61.31 -6.64 -23.42
C ILE A 81 62.05 -6.50 -22.09
N ASN A 82 62.79 -5.39 -21.92
CA ASN A 82 63.56 -5.10 -20.71
C ASN A 82 62.87 -3.92 -19.98
N ILE A 83 62.01 -4.23 -19.00
CA ILE A 83 61.30 -3.20 -18.20
C ILE A 83 62.06 -3.03 -16.88
N PRO A 84 62.56 -1.83 -16.55
CA PRO A 84 63.23 -1.57 -15.28
C PRO A 84 62.35 -1.91 -14.07
N GLU A 85 62.92 -2.63 -13.09
CA GLU A 85 62.21 -3.20 -11.92
C GLU A 85 61.59 -2.12 -11.01
N ASP A 86 62.18 -0.92 -10.99
CA ASP A 86 61.68 0.27 -10.30
C ASP A 86 60.37 0.81 -10.91
N ARG A 87 60.07 0.49 -12.17
CA ARG A 87 58.78 0.81 -12.82
C ARG A 87 57.72 -0.28 -12.66
N LEU A 88 58.09 -1.39 -12.05
CA LEU A 88 57.22 -2.52 -11.70
C LEU A 88 56.98 -2.59 -10.19
N ALA A 89 57.17 -1.50 -9.44
CA ALA A 89 56.77 -1.42 -8.04
C ALA A 89 55.47 -0.60 -7.93
N LEU A 90 54.51 -1.06 -7.14
CA LEU A 90 53.35 -0.22 -6.79
C LEU A 90 53.80 0.81 -5.75
N ASP A 91 53.39 2.07 -5.91
CA ASP A 91 53.76 3.18 -5.02
C ASP A 91 53.22 3.03 -3.58
N HIS A 92 52.26 2.11 -3.36
CA HIS A 92 51.60 1.90 -2.07
C HIS A 92 51.51 0.40 -1.72
N GLY A 93 51.89 0.06 -0.48
CA GLY A 93 51.91 -1.32 0.01
C GLY A 93 50.51 -1.95 0.07
N THR A 94 50.41 -3.23 -0.27
CA THR A 94 49.15 -3.97 -0.37
C THR A 94 48.45 -4.22 0.97
N LYS A 95 49.14 -4.04 2.10
CA LYS A 95 48.64 -4.29 3.46
C LYS A 95 47.43 -3.44 3.86
N ASP A 96 47.44 -2.15 3.55
CA ASP A 96 46.31 -1.27 3.86
C ASP A 96 45.10 -1.57 2.98
N LEU A 97 45.36 -1.98 1.72
CA LEU A 97 44.34 -2.48 0.80
C LEU A 97 43.72 -3.79 1.31
N TYR A 98 44.52 -4.76 1.77
CA TYR A 98 44.03 -6.01 2.35
C TYR A 98 43.18 -5.76 3.60
N THR A 99 43.60 -4.81 4.43
CA THR A 99 42.85 -4.43 5.64
C THR A 99 41.50 -3.78 5.28
N ALA A 100 41.48 -2.90 4.27
CA ALA A 100 40.26 -2.28 3.77
C ALA A 100 39.32 -3.31 3.15
N ILE A 101 39.84 -4.23 2.32
CA ILE A 101 39.05 -5.32 1.72
C ILE A 101 38.48 -6.24 2.79
N GLY A 102 39.27 -6.61 3.81
CA GLY A 102 38.79 -7.43 4.93
C GLY A 102 37.67 -6.76 5.72
N LYS A 103 37.78 -5.45 5.99
CA LYS A 103 36.70 -4.67 6.63
C LYS A 103 35.44 -4.65 5.77
N VAL A 104 35.57 -4.41 4.47
CA VAL A 104 34.44 -4.41 3.54
C VAL A 104 33.77 -5.78 3.47
N MET A 105 34.52 -6.89 3.51
CA MET A 105 33.93 -8.23 3.53
C MET A 105 33.18 -8.53 4.84
N LEU A 106 33.71 -8.10 5.99
CA LEU A 106 33.00 -8.19 7.28
C LEU A 106 31.70 -7.38 7.26
N THR A 107 31.73 -6.15 6.75
CA THR A 107 30.53 -5.32 6.59
C THR A 107 29.54 -5.95 5.59
N ALA A 108 30.02 -6.59 4.53
CA ALA A 108 29.17 -7.31 3.58
C ALA A 108 28.52 -8.56 4.22
N GLU A 109 29.25 -9.29 5.07
CA GLU A 109 28.71 -10.43 5.82
C GLU A 109 27.65 -9.96 6.83
N GLU A 110 27.90 -8.87 7.56
CA GLU A 110 26.93 -8.24 8.47
C GLU A 110 25.68 -7.75 7.73
N LEU A 111 25.83 -7.13 6.55
CA LEU A 111 24.71 -6.73 5.70
C LEU A 111 23.95 -7.95 5.16
N ARG A 112 24.64 -9.04 4.84
CA ARG A 112 24.00 -10.30 4.43
C ARG A 112 23.20 -10.91 5.57
N THR A 113 23.76 -11.01 6.78
CA THR A 113 23.03 -11.47 7.97
C THR A 113 21.83 -10.57 8.28
N ARG A 114 21.96 -9.26 8.08
CA ARG A 114 20.85 -8.30 8.25
C ARG A 114 19.78 -8.46 7.16
N ALA A 115 20.17 -8.81 5.93
CA ALA A 115 19.25 -9.14 4.84
C ALA A 115 18.52 -10.47 5.08
N ASP A 116 19.21 -11.49 5.62
CA ASP A 116 18.60 -12.75 6.04
C ASP A 116 17.60 -12.52 7.20
N MET A 117 17.92 -11.64 8.15
CA MET A 117 16.96 -11.21 9.18
C MET A 117 15.78 -10.41 8.60
N MET A 118 15.95 -9.69 7.49
CA MET A 118 14.85 -9.01 6.79
C MET A 118 13.95 -9.96 5.99
N GLN A 119 14.41 -11.16 5.62
CA GLN A 119 13.54 -12.19 5.04
C GLN A 119 12.49 -12.68 6.04
N ASP A 120 12.84 -12.83 7.32
CA ASP A 120 11.88 -13.13 8.41
C ASP A 120 10.89 -11.97 8.64
N VAL A 121 11.33 -10.73 8.43
CA VAL A 121 10.47 -9.54 8.49
C VAL A 121 9.46 -9.51 7.35
N SER A 122 9.78 -10.10 6.18
CA SER A 122 8.86 -10.17 5.03
C SER A 122 7.62 -11.04 5.28
N LEU A 123 7.72 -11.98 6.23
CA LEU A 123 6.63 -12.82 6.72
C LEU A 123 5.85 -12.16 7.86
N SER A 124 6.34 -11.06 8.45
CA SER A 124 5.76 -10.37 9.60
C SER A 124 4.88 -9.15 9.21
N PHE A 125 4.15 -8.58 10.16
CA PHE A 125 3.42 -7.30 10.01
C PHE A 125 4.23 -6.20 9.30
N SER A 126 5.53 -6.11 9.55
CA SER A 126 6.42 -5.17 8.87
C SER A 126 6.60 -5.45 7.37
N GLY A 127 6.58 -6.71 6.94
CA GLY A 127 6.58 -7.13 5.53
C GLY A 127 5.28 -6.77 4.81
N ALA A 128 4.15 -6.92 5.50
CA ALA A 128 2.85 -6.43 5.02
C ALA A 128 2.87 -4.89 4.87
N MET A 129 3.44 -4.16 5.84
CA MET A 129 3.62 -2.71 5.78
C MET A 129 4.50 -2.26 4.60
N ILE A 130 5.59 -2.96 4.31
CA ILE A 130 6.46 -2.69 3.14
C ILE A 130 5.70 -2.82 1.81
N ARG A 131 4.64 -3.63 1.74
CA ARG A 131 3.79 -3.78 0.54
C ARG A 131 2.64 -2.81 0.51
N LEU A 132 2.05 -2.53 1.68
CA LEU A 132 1.05 -1.48 1.83
C LEU A 132 1.58 -0.12 1.43
N ILE A 133 2.87 0.18 1.63
CA ILE A 133 3.43 1.49 1.27
C ILE A 133 3.40 1.73 -0.25
N PRO A 134 3.98 0.91 -1.13
CA PRO A 134 3.88 1.08 -2.59
C PRO A 134 2.44 0.99 -3.10
N LEU A 135 1.61 0.09 -2.56
CA LEU A 135 0.20 0.01 -2.94
C LEU A 135 -0.56 1.26 -2.50
N SER A 136 -0.27 1.78 -1.30
CA SER A 136 -0.79 3.07 -0.89
C SER A 136 -0.32 4.10 -1.89
N GLN A 137 0.97 4.23 -2.23
CA GLN A 137 1.48 5.23 -3.18
C GLN A 137 0.91 5.11 -4.60
N GLU A 138 0.69 3.90 -5.11
CA GLU A 138 0.08 3.65 -6.43
C GLU A 138 -1.40 4.07 -6.45
N TYR A 139 -2.07 3.99 -5.30
CA TYR A 139 -3.49 4.24 -5.16
C TYR A 139 -3.81 5.47 -4.27
N SER A 140 -2.80 6.21 -3.77
CA SER A 140 -2.89 7.22 -2.71
C SER A 140 -3.28 8.55 -3.29
N GLY A 141 -4.58 8.69 -3.45
CA GLY A 141 -5.24 9.98 -3.24
C GLY A 141 -6.56 9.79 -2.49
N ASN A 142 -6.82 8.59 -1.95
CA ASN A 142 -8.16 8.12 -1.66
C ASN A 142 -8.20 7.08 -0.53
N ARG A 143 -9.31 7.04 0.24
CA ARG A 143 -9.65 5.86 1.06
C ARG A 143 -9.63 4.63 0.15
N SER A 144 -8.83 3.63 0.49
CA SER A 144 -8.71 2.37 -0.27
C SER A 144 -8.69 1.21 0.71
N ALA A 145 -9.34 0.09 0.38
CA ALA A 145 -9.22 -1.16 1.11
C ALA A 145 -8.29 -2.10 0.36
N TYR A 146 -7.44 -2.78 1.11
CA TYR A 146 -6.46 -3.74 0.61
C TYR A 146 -6.67 -5.07 1.31
N GLU A 147 -6.72 -6.14 0.54
CA GLU A 147 -6.56 -7.50 1.02
C GLU A 147 -5.19 -8.01 0.58
N LEU A 148 -4.38 -8.38 1.56
CA LEU A 148 -3.05 -8.93 1.38
C LEU A 148 -3.00 -10.31 2.03
N PHE A 149 -2.35 -11.24 1.33
CA PHE A 149 -2.23 -12.62 1.79
C PHE A 149 -0.78 -12.87 2.20
N THR A 150 -0.57 -13.04 3.50
CA THR A 150 0.71 -13.42 4.11
C THR A 150 0.45 -14.43 5.23
N ASP A 151 1.46 -15.21 5.59
CA ASP A 151 1.34 -16.26 6.63
C ASP A 151 1.02 -15.71 8.04
N SER A 152 1.31 -14.43 8.33
CA SER A 152 1.11 -13.85 9.67
C SER A 152 0.14 -12.65 9.72
N VAL A 153 -0.20 -12.05 8.58
CA VAL A 153 -1.11 -10.90 8.49
C VAL A 153 -1.97 -11.03 7.25
N THR A 154 -3.27 -11.28 7.45
CA THR A 154 -4.29 -10.86 6.50
C THR A 154 -4.78 -9.47 6.93
N SER A 155 -4.95 -8.57 5.98
CA SER A 155 -5.33 -7.17 6.25
C SER A 155 -6.72 -7.04 6.90
N MET A 156 -7.50 -8.12 6.95
CA MET A 156 -8.73 -8.19 7.74
C MET A 156 -8.88 -9.48 8.55
N HIS A 157 -9.65 -9.33 9.62
CA HIS A 157 -10.10 -10.28 10.63
C HIS A 157 -10.81 -11.51 10.04
N PHE A 158 -10.08 -12.54 9.65
CA PHE A 158 -10.69 -13.82 9.28
C PHE A 158 -10.59 -14.79 10.46
N MET A 159 -11.67 -14.87 11.24
CA MET A 159 -11.89 -16.07 12.06
C MET A 159 -12.37 -17.16 11.10
N SER A 160 -11.44 -17.91 10.52
CA SER A 160 -11.77 -19.23 10.03
C SER A 160 -12.11 -20.09 11.24
N THR A 161 -13.15 -20.90 11.13
CA THR A 161 -13.48 -21.90 12.14
C THR A 161 -13.41 -23.26 11.48
N LYS A 162 -12.85 -24.24 12.18
CA LYS A 162 -12.75 -25.60 11.66
C LYS A 162 -14.15 -26.19 11.49
N LEU A 163 -14.44 -26.71 10.32
CA LEU A 163 -15.63 -27.54 10.07
C LEU A 163 -15.39 -28.92 10.68
N LEU A 164 -16.34 -29.38 11.49
CA LEU A 164 -16.33 -30.72 12.10
C LEU A 164 -17.13 -31.74 11.30
N GLY A 165 -18.08 -31.26 10.49
CA GLY A 165 -18.84 -32.09 9.59
C GLY A 165 -20.02 -31.37 8.97
N GLU A 166 -20.39 -31.83 7.79
CA GLU A 166 -21.61 -31.45 7.08
C GLU A 166 -22.14 -32.64 6.27
N ILE A 167 -23.45 -32.64 6.01
CA ILE A 167 -24.12 -33.72 5.29
C ILE A 167 -24.98 -33.10 4.18
N ASP A 168 -24.84 -33.67 2.98
CA ASP A 168 -25.66 -33.29 1.82
C ASP A 168 -27.16 -33.45 2.13
N GLY A 169 -27.93 -32.42 1.78
CA GLY A 169 -29.36 -32.33 2.03
C GLY A 169 -29.77 -31.89 3.44
N ASP A 170 -28.83 -31.74 4.38
CA ASP A 170 -29.10 -31.10 5.68
C ASP A 170 -29.08 -29.56 5.56
N GLU A 171 -29.64 -28.88 6.55
CA GLU A 171 -29.63 -27.41 6.68
C GLU A 171 -28.75 -26.97 7.85
N SER A 172 -27.94 -27.86 8.40
CA SER A 172 -27.08 -27.57 9.55
C SER A 172 -25.69 -28.17 9.39
N LEU A 173 -24.69 -27.49 9.95
CA LEU A 173 -23.32 -27.96 9.99
C LEU A 173 -22.69 -27.70 11.35
N ASP A 174 -21.72 -28.53 11.70
CA ASP A 174 -21.01 -28.46 12.98
C ASP A 174 -19.63 -27.83 12.78
N VAL A 175 -19.28 -26.87 13.64
CA VAL A 175 -18.01 -26.11 13.64
C VAL A 175 -17.33 -26.16 15.00
N GLU A 176 -16.04 -25.89 15.04
CA GLU A 176 -15.28 -25.85 16.28
C GLU A 176 -15.72 -24.72 17.22
N SER A 177 -16.04 -23.56 16.66
CA SER A 177 -16.60 -22.42 17.39
C SER A 177 -17.47 -21.55 16.49
N THR A 178 -18.56 -21.02 17.05
CA THR A 178 -19.39 -19.99 16.41
C THR A 178 -19.03 -18.57 16.84
N ALA A 179 -17.97 -18.38 17.61
CA ALA A 179 -17.49 -17.05 18.00
C ALA A 179 -17.12 -16.24 16.75
N GLY A 180 -17.62 -15.01 16.64
CA GLY A 180 -17.38 -14.14 15.49
C GLY A 180 -18.24 -14.45 14.25
N LEU A 181 -19.09 -15.49 14.28
CA LEU A 181 -20.07 -15.74 13.23
C LEU A 181 -21.31 -14.87 13.43
N GLU A 182 -21.88 -14.39 12.34
CA GLU A 182 -23.06 -13.51 12.35
C GLU A 182 -24.22 -14.12 11.57
N THR A 183 -25.41 -14.07 12.16
CA THR A 183 -26.65 -14.48 11.48
C THR A 183 -26.95 -13.52 10.31
N GLY A 184 -27.35 -14.08 9.17
CA GLY A 184 -27.65 -13.35 7.93
C GLY A 184 -26.44 -13.05 7.05
N LYS A 185 -25.22 -13.42 7.46
CA LYS A 185 -24.01 -13.25 6.65
C LYS A 185 -23.70 -14.50 5.82
N SER A 186 -23.11 -14.27 4.66
CA SER A 186 -22.61 -15.32 3.77
C SER A 186 -21.19 -15.71 4.18
N TYR A 187 -20.91 -17.00 4.14
CA TYR A 187 -19.60 -17.61 4.37
C TYR A 187 -19.35 -18.67 3.29
N VAL A 188 -18.13 -19.19 3.24
CA VAL A 188 -17.69 -20.26 2.36
C VAL A 188 -17.29 -21.45 3.21
N VAL A 189 -17.87 -22.61 2.92
CA VAL A 189 -17.42 -23.90 3.42
C VAL A 189 -16.52 -24.53 2.36
N CYS A 190 -15.35 -25.00 2.74
CA CYS A 190 -14.44 -25.67 1.83
C CYS A 190 -13.68 -26.82 2.52
N ASP A 191 -13.05 -27.65 1.70
CA ASP A 191 -12.13 -28.68 2.17
C ASP A 191 -10.88 -28.07 2.83
N GLU A 192 -10.10 -28.87 3.54
CA GLU A 192 -8.89 -28.41 4.23
C GLU A 192 -7.82 -27.83 3.28
N ASP A 193 -7.82 -28.25 2.02
CA ASP A 193 -6.96 -27.74 0.96
C ASP A 193 -7.59 -26.56 0.17
N GLY A 194 -8.73 -26.05 0.63
CA GLY A 194 -9.50 -25.00 -0.05
C GLY A 194 -10.38 -25.51 -1.20
N GLY A 195 -10.43 -26.82 -1.43
CA GLY A 195 -11.21 -27.44 -2.50
C GLY A 195 -12.73 -27.37 -2.31
N ARG A 196 -13.44 -27.53 -3.44
CA ARG A 196 -14.92 -27.65 -3.55
C ARG A 196 -15.72 -26.54 -2.83
N PRO A 197 -15.38 -25.25 -2.88
CA PRO A 197 -16.06 -24.24 -2.06
C PRO A 197 -17.58 -24.21 -2.27
N GLU A 198 -18.33 -24.09 -1.18
CA GLU A 198 -19.78 -23.90 -1.15
C GLU A 198 -20.13 -22.64 -0.35
N GLU A 199 -20.84 -21.69 -0.95
CA GLU A 199 -21.34 -20.51 -0.23
C GLU A 199 -22.57 -20.86 0.60
N VAL A 200 -22.55 -20.51 1.89
CA VAL A 200 -23.66 -20.74 2.83
C VAL A 200 -24.04 -19.43 3.52
N VAL A 201 -25.32 -19.24 3.82
CA VAL A 201 -25.81 -18.11 4.62
C VAL A 201 -26.31 -18.61 5.95
N ILE A 202 -25.82 -18.02 7.06
CA ILE A 202 -26.21 -18.43 8.41
C ILE A 202 -27.64 -17.94 8.68
N MET A 203 -28.59 -18.86 8.82
CA MET A 203 -29.95 -18.56 9.26
C MET A 203 -30.05 -18.34 10.77
N SER A 204 -29.35 -19.17 11.55
CA SER A 204 -29.31 -19.04 13.01
C SER A 204 -28.12 -19.81 13.60
N ILE A 205 -27.63 -19.34 14.75
CA ILE A 205 -26.64 -20.06 15.56
C ILE A 205 -27.41 -20.91 16.57
N LEU A 206 -27.30 -22.24 16.45
CA LEU A 206 -28.07 -23.19 17.27
C LEU A 206 -27.38 -23.47 18.60
N THR A 207 -26.06 -23.58 18.57
CA THR A 207 -25.20 -23.77 19.76
C THR A 207 -23.86 -23.06 19.52
N ASP A 208 -22.93 -23.14 20.48
CA ASP A 208 -21.56 -22.65 20.35
C ASP A 208 -20.72 -23.41 19.30
N ARG A 209 -21.24 -24.51 18.76
CA ARG A 209 -20.58 -25.40 17.79
C ARG A 209 -21.45 -25.81 16.61
N ARG A 210 -22.65 -25.25 16.47
CA ARG A 210 -23.60 -25.65 15.42
C ARG A 210 -24.35 -24.46 14.87
N ILE A 211 -24.41 -24.38 13.55
CA ILE A 211 -25.18 -23.36 12.83
C ILE A 211 -26.22 -24.01 11.94
N ARG A 212 -27.26 -23.25 11.62
CA ARG A 212 -28.26 -23.58 10.60
C ARG A 212 -28.09 -22.65 9.41
N CYS A 213 -28.05 -23.21 8.21
CA CYS A 213 -28.00 -22.49 6.95
C CYS A 213 -29.40 -22.18 6.43
N THR A 214 -29.54 -21.17 5.56
CA THR A 214 -30.83 -20.84 4.93
C THR A 214 -31.23 -21.83 3.84
N GLU A 215 -30.24 -22.43 3.19
CA GLU A 215 -30.42 -23.42 2.13
C GLU A 215 -29.83 -24.76 2.57
N ARG A 216 -30.27 -25.82 1.89
CA ARG A 216 -29.69 -27.15 2.07
C ARG A 216 -28.27 -27.18 1.53
N LEU A 217 -27.42 -27.91 2.23
CA LEU A 217 -26.05 -28.17 1.85
C LEU A 217 -26.04 -29.16 0.68
N HIS A 218 -25.09 -29.00 -0.25
CA HIS A 218 -24.98 -29.82 -1.46
C HIS A 218 -23.79 -30.77 -1.42
N ILE A 219 -23.00 -30.72 -0.36
CA ILE A 219 -21.77 -31.49 -0.19
C ILE A 219 -21.77 -32.16 1.18
N THR A 220 -21.17 -33.34 1.25
CA THR A 220 -20.85 -34.05 2.50
C THR A 220 -19.35 -33.92 2.76
N ARG A 221 -18.97 -33.44 3.94
CA ARG A 221 -17.58 -33.36 4.39
C ARG A 221 -17.45 -33.84 5.82
N ASP A 222 -16.39 -34.60 6.08
CA ASP A 222 -16.02 -35.04 7.43
C ASP A 222 -15.14 -34.00 8.16
N SER A 223 -14.50 -33.07 7.42
CA SER A 223 -13.73 -31.94 7.96
C SER A 223 -13.53 -30.86 6.89
N GLY A 224 -13.09 -29.68 7.31
CA GLY A 224 -12.82 -28.54 6.41
C GLY A 224 -12.72 -27.22 7.15
N PHE A 225 -13.02 -26.13 6.46
CA PHE A 225 -13.06 -24.79 7.02
C PHE A 225 -14.35 -24.06 6.65
N LEU A 226 -14.87 -23.28 7.60
CA LEU A 226 -15.86 -22.23 7.35
C LEU A 226 -15.15 -20.89 7.49
N ALA A 227 -15.14 -20.10 6.42
CA ALA A 227 -14.44 -18.82 6.35
C ALA A 227 -15.13 -17.86 5.38
N ALA A 228 -14.60 -16.64 5.20
CA ALA A 228 -15.10 -15.71 4.20
C ALA A 228 -14.56 -16.01 2.78
N THR A 229 -13.59 -16.92 2.67
CA THR A 229 -12.96 -17.33 1.41
C THR A 229 -12.34 -18.71 1.54
N ASN A 230 -12.15 -19.40 0.41
CA ASN A 230 -11.37 -20.63 0.32
C ASN A 230 -9.91 -20.41 -0.14
N LEU A 231 -9.45 -19.16 -0.21
CA LEU A 231 -8.03 -18.86 -0.44
C LEU A 231 -7.19 -19.25 0.76
N LEU A 232 -6.14 -20.02 0.51
CA LEU A 232 -5.12 -20.39 1.49
C LEU A 232 -3.83 -19.63 1.19
N ALA A 233 -3.01 -19.38 2.20
CA ALA A 233 -1.67 -18.83 1.96
C ALA A 233 -0.88 -19.75 1.00
N ASP A 234 -0.17 -19.17 0.04
CA ASP A 234 0.63 -19.93 -0.92
C ASP A 234 1.85 -20.56 -0.22
N PRO A 235 1.96 -21.89 -0.06
CA PRO A 235 3.07 -22.49 0.66
C PRO A 235 4.41 -22.32 -0.08
N ASP A 236 4.37 -22.08 -1.39
CA ASP A 236 5.55 -21.92 -2.24
C ASP A 236 5.96 -20.44 -2.40
N SER A 237 5.21 -19.52 -1.80
CA SER A 237 5.45 -18.09 -1.90
C SER A 237 5.21 -17.43 -0.56
N LEU A 238 6.17 -16.62 -0.11
CA LEU A 238 6.04 -15.85 1.12
C LEU A 238 4.83 -14.89 1.11
N THR A 239 4.17 -14.73 -0.05
CA THR A 239 2.97 -13.90 -0.23
C THR A 239 2.07 -14.33 -1.36
N GLY A 240 0.81 -13.92 -1.24
CA GLY A 240 -0.25 -14.34 -2.15
C GLY A 240 -0.99 -15.53 -1.56
N ALA A 241 -2.10 -15.86 -2.20
CA ALA A 241 -2.92 -16.97 -1.83
C ALA A 241 -3.16 -17.89 -3.03
N VAL A 242 -3.36 -19.17 -2.72
CA VAL A 242 -3.68 -20.23 -3.65
C VAL A 242 -5.10 -20.72 -3.40
N ALA A 243 -5.78 -21.07 -4.49
CA ALA A 243 -6.96 -21.93 -4.45
C ALA A 243 -6.69 -23.18 -5.31
N ASN A 244 -6.94 -24.35 -4.74
CA ASN A 244 -6.80 -25.64 -5.43
C ASN A 244 -8.04 -26.05 -6.24
N GLY A 245 -9.00 -25.13 -6.36
CA GLY A 245 -10.22 -25.26 -7.17
C GLY A 245 -10.76 -23.88 -7.50
N ASP A 246 -12.05 -23.82 -7.86
CA ASP A 246 -12.77 -22.55 -8.00
C ASP A 246 -12.55 -21.69 -6.74
N PHE A 247 -12.47 -20.38 -6.90
CA PHE A 247 -12.22 -19.45 -5.80
C PHE A 247 -13.46 -18.61 -5.51
N THR A 248 -13.84 -18.53 -4.24
CA THR A 248 -14.86 -17.61 -3.73
C THR A 248 -14.27 -16.73 -2.62
N TYR A 249 -14.55 -15.42 -2.68
CA TYR A 249 -14.24 -14.47 -1.62
C TYR A 249 -15.42 -13.59 -1.33
N ILE A 250 -15.68 -13.36 -0.05
CA ILE A 250 -16.72 -12.48 0.46
C ILE A 250 -16.03 -11.48 1.37
N SER A 251 -16.08 -10.20 1.04
CA SER A 251 -15.48 -9.17 1.88
C SER A 251 -16.31 -8.95 3.15
N LYS A 252 -15.73 -8.30 4.15
CA LYS A 252 -16.55 -7.58 5.14
C LYS A 252 -17.34 -6.45 4.47
N GLU A 253 -18.20 -5.81 5.23
CA GLU A 253 -18.79 -4.55 4.78
C GLU A 253 -17.71 -3.45 4.69
N LEU A 254 -17.56 -2.87 3.49
CA LEU A 254 -16.57 -1.86 3.15
C LEU A 254 -17.26 -0.51 3.01
N ASP A 255 -16.79 0.50 3.73
CA ASP A 255 -17.24 1.90 3.67
C ASP A 255 -16.34 2.79 2.80
N VAL A 256 -15.35 2.20 2.14
CA VAL A 256 -14.35 2.88 1.31
C VAL A 256 -14.95 3.75 0.22
N LEU A 257 -16.13 3.37 -0.28
CA LEU A 257 -16.84 4.08 -1.35
C LEU A 257 -18.07 4.85 -0.83
N ALA A 258 -18.28 4.97 0.49
CA ALA A 258 -19.44 5.65 1.06
C ALA A 258 -19.53 7.12 0.59
N ASP A 259 -18.38 7.81 0.60
CA ASP A 259 -18.24 9.22 0.24
C ASP A 259 -17.70 9.43 -1.19
N ALA A 260 -17.47 8.35 -1.94
CA ALA A 260 -16.93 8.42 -3.31
C ALA A 260 -18.05 8.38 -4.35
N SER A 261 -17.87 9.05 -5.49
CA SER A 261 -18.84 9.00 -6.60
C SER A 261 -18.92 7.63 -7.26
N SER A 262 -17.79 6.92 -7.33
CA SER A 262 -17.68 5.55 -7.83
C SER A 262 -16.34 4.94 -7.43
N GLY A 263 -16.23 3.62 -7.60
CA GLY A 263 -15.01 2.88 -7.31
C GLY A 263 -14.69 1.78 -8.30
N ARG A 264 -13.57 1.14 -8.02
CA ARG A 264 -12.96 0.06 -8.77
C ARG A 264 -12.52 -1.00 -7.79
N LEU A 265 -12.92 -2.23 -8.08
CA LEU A 265 -12.35 -3.43 -7.51
C LEU A 265 -11.26 -3.94 -8.46
N ILE A 266 -10.10 -4.26 -7.90
CA ILE A 266 -8.94 -4.76 -8.60
C ILE A 266 -8.55 -6.09 -7.95
N VAL A 267 -8.44 -7.15 -8.73
CA VAL A 267 -7.92 -8.44 -8.28
C VAL A 267 -6.66 -8.72 -9.08
N CYS A 268 -5.50 -8.65 -8.42
CA CYS A 268 -4.23 -8.99 -9.04
C CYS A 268 -3.95 -10.47 -8.84
N ARG A 269 -3.80 -11.19 -9.94
CA ARG A 269 -3.61 -12.64 -9.98
C ARG A 269 -2.59 -13.03 -11.03
N TYR A 270 -2.19 -14.30 -11.05
CA TYR A 270 -1.39 -14.84 -12.14
C TYR A 270 -2.24 -15.01 -13.42
N SER A 271 -1.61 -14.84 -14.58
CA SER A 271 -2.24 -15.02 -15.88
C SER A 271 -2.69 -16.47 -16.08
N GLY A 272 -3.77 -16.64 -16.83
CA GLY A 272 -4.43 -17.93 -17.05
C GLY A 272 -5.86 -17.74 -17.49
N GLU A 273 -6.38 -18.71 -18.24
CA GLU A 273 -7.80 -18.76 -18.61
C GLU A 273 -8.63 -18.98 -17.34
N ILE A 274 -9.56 -18.06 -17.07
CA ILE A 274 -10.49 -18.17 -15.95
C ILE A 274 -11.71 -17.29 -16.21
N THR A 275 -12.87 -17.70 -15.68
CA THR A 275 -14.07 -16.85 -15.67
C THR A 275 -14.14 -16.10 -14.36
N ALA A 276 -14.05 -14.77 -14.41
CA ALA A 276 -14.12 -13.92 -13.23
C ALA A 276 -15.48 -13.22 -13.15
N THR A 277 -16.14 -13.33 -11.99
CA THR A 277 -17.38 -12.62 -11.68
C THR A 277 -17.19 -11.86 -10.38
N ALA A 278 -17.50 -10.56 -10.41
CA ALA A 278 -17.57 -9.73 -9.22
C ALA A 278 -19.01 -9.27 -9.00
N GLU A 279 -19.45 -9.34 -7.76
CA GLU A 279 -20.76 -8.90 -7.32
C GLU A 279 -20.62 -8.03 -6.08
N TYR A 280 -21.59 -7.15 -5.86
CA TYR A 280 -21.65 -6.29 -4.70
C TYR A 280 -23.07 -6.25 -4.12
N ARG A 281 -23.16 -5.99 -2.83
CA ARG A 281 -24.40 -5.78 -2.10
C ARG A 281 -24.26 -4.53 -1.24
N LEU A 282 -25.09 -3.52 -1.53
CA LEU A 282 -25.12 -2.28 -0.74
C LEU A 282 -25.64 -2.55 0.67
N ALA A 283 -25.13 -1.80 1.65
CA ALA A 283 -25.63 -1.83 3.02
C ALA A 283 -27.15 -1.57 3.04
N GLY A 284 -27.89 -2.39 3.80
CA GLY A 284 -29.36 -2.35 3.84
C GLY A 284 -30.09 -3.04 2.68
N SER A 285 -29.38 -3.51 1.65
CA SER A 285 -29.94 -4.32 0.56
C SER A 285 -29.70 -5.81 0.82
N SER A 286 -30.68 -6.66 0.50
CA SER A 286 -30.52 -8.12 0.48
C SER A 286 -30.05 -8.66 -0.88
N VAL A 287 -30.05 -7.83 -1.92
CA VAL A 287 -29.82 -8.23 -3.31
C VAL A 287 -28.36 -8.03 -3.71
N TRP A 288 -27.74 -9.10 -4.23
CA TRP A 288 -26.46 -9.06 -4.93
C TRP A 288 -26.63 -8.52 -6.34
N ARG A 289 -25.71 -7.65 -6.76
CA ARG A 289 -25.66 -7.05 -8.09
C ARG A 289 -24.32 -7.33 -8.73
N THR A 290 -24.30 -7.69 -10.01
CA THR A 290 -23.05 -7.91 -10.75
C THR A 290 -22.35 -6.57 -11.03
N ALA A 291 -21.05 -6.53 -10.74
CA ALA A 291 -20.18 -5.41 -11.09
C ALA A 291 -19.77 -5.52 -12.57
N GLU A 292 -19.71 -4.38 -13.26
CA GLU A 292 -19.33 -4.35 -14.68
C GLU A 292 -17.81 -4.59 -14.82
N PRO A 293 -17.36 -5.55 -15.65
CA PRO A 293 -15.94 -5.75 -15.90
C PRO A 293 -15.37 -4.56 -16.70
N LEU A 294 -14.21 -4.09 -16.26
CA LEU A 294 -13.43 -3.05 -16.89
C LEU A 294 -12.19 -3.65 -17.56
N PRO A 295 -11.55 -2.94 -18.51
CA PRO A 295 -10.31 -3.40 -19.12
C PRO A 295 -9.26 -3.80 -18.07
N GLY A 296 -8.75 -5.02 -18.22
CA GLY A 296 -7.66 -5.56 -17.41
C GLY A 296 -6.31 -4.92 -17.74
N ARG A 297 -5.31 -5.17 -16.90
CA ARG A 297 -3.91 -4.84 -17.19
C ARG A 297 -3.04 -6.06 -16.96
N GLU A 298 -2.27 -6.45 -17.96
CA GLU A 298 -1.27 -7.51 -17.83
C GLU A 298 0.11 -6.89 -17.56
N TYR A 299 0.87 -7.50 -16.67
CA TYR A 299 2.20 -7.08 -16.27
C TYR A 299 3.26 -8.03 -16.84
N SER A 300 4.47 -7.52 -17.02
CA SER A 300 5.61 -8.28 -17.54
C SER A 300 6.05 -9.45 -16.65
N ASP A 301 5.61 -9.47 -15.39
CA ASP A 301 5.90 -10.55 -14.44
C ASP A 301 4.89 -11.71 -14.49
N GLY A 302 3.99 -11.69 -15.50
CA GLY A 302 2.98 -12.73 -15.70
C GLY A 302 1.74 -12.58 -14.82
N THR A 303 1.55 -11.43 -14.16
CA THR A 303 0.32 -11.11 -13.43
C THR A 303 -0.66 -10.28 -14.25
N VAL A 304 -1.94 -10.38 -13.90
CA VAL A 304 -3.05 -9.66 -14.52
C VAL A 304 -3.92 -9.05 -13.44
N ASP A 305 -4.30 -7.78 -13.64
CA ASP A 305 -5.35 -7.12 -12.88
C ASP A 305 -6.69 -7.31 -13.58
N ASP A 306 -7.59 -8.07 -12.96
CA ASP A 306 -9.00 -8.01 -13.31
C ASP A 306 -9.63 -6.81 -12.61
N ASN A 307 -10.42 -6.05 -13.37
CA ASN A 307 -10.96 -4.78 -12.92
C ASN A 307 -12.47 -4.80 -13.02
N PHE A 308 -13.15 -4.27 -12.00
CA PHE A 308 -14.60 -4.17 -11.98
C PHE A 308 -15.04 -2.80 -11.48
N ALA A 309 -16.06 -2.23 -12.11
CA ALA A 309 -16.66 -0.97 -11.69
C ALA A 309 -17.59 -1.19 -10.49
N LEU A 310 -17.45 -0.36 -9.46
CA LEU A 310 -18.30 -0.33 -8.28
C LEU A 310 -19.03 1.01 -8.16
N PRO A 311 -20.29 1.03 -7.71
CA PRO A 311 -21.01 2.28 -7.46
C PRO A 311 -20.52 2.97 -6.16
N GLN A 312 -21.09 4.14 -5.88
CA GLN A 312 -21.03 4.74 -4.55
C GLN A 312 -21.73 3.87 -3.49
N GLY A 313 -21.21 3.89 -2.27
CA GLY A 313 -21.89 3.40 -1.07
C GLY A 313 -21.06 2.45 -0.22
N THR A 314 -21.55 2.17 0.98
CA THR A 314 -21.05 1.08 1.84
C THR A 314 -21.54 -0.26 1.28
N MET A 315 -20.66 -1.24 1.09
CA MET A 315 -21.01 -2.49 0.41
C MET A 315 -20.21 -3.71 0.85
N THR A 316 -20.80 -4.89 0.70
CA THR A 316 -20.11 -6.19 0.71
C THR A 316 -19.78 -6.59 -0.73
N ILE A 317 -18.62 -7.17 -0.97
CA ILE A 317 -18.17 -7.65 -2.28
C ILE A 317 -18.12 -9.18 -2.26
N ARG A 318 -18.53 -9.79 -3.36
CA ARG A 318 -18.38 -11.22 -3.62
C ARG A 318 -17.61 -11.42 -4.93
N LEU A 319 -16.55 -12.20 -4.88
CA LEU A 319 -15.74 -12.59 -6.03
C LEU A 319 -15.90 -14.09 -6.26
N ARG A 320 -16.08 -14.49 -7.51
CA ARG A 320 -16.14 -15.88 -7.95
C ARG A 320 -15.26 -16.06 -9.19
N TYR A 321 -14.33 -16.98 -9.10
CA TYR A 321 -13.40 -17.32 -10.17
C TYR A 321 -13.54 -18.80 -10.47
N THR A 322 -13.94 -19.13 -11.70
CA THR A 322 -14.29 -20.51 -12.07
C THR A 322 -13.67 -20.99 -13.37
N GLY A 323 -13.46 -22.30 -13.46
CA GLY A 323 -13.13 -22.99 -14.72
C GLY A 323 -11.74 -22.65 -15.28
N GLY A 324 -10.77 -22.40 -14.39
CA GLY A 324 -9.40 -22.11 -14.77
C GLY A 324 -8.40 -23.24 -14.49
N THR A 325 -7.13 -22.97 -14.74
CA THR A 325 -6.02 -23.88 -14.40
C THR A 325 -5.64 -23.72 -12.93
N TYR A 326 -5.61 -24.83 -12.18
CA TYR A 326 -5.24 -24.87 -10.77
C TYR A 326 -3.76 -25.23 -10.57
N PRO A 327 -3.10 -24.75 -9.49
CA PRO A 327 -3.63 -23.86 -8.46
C PRO A 327 -3.78 -22.42 -8.96
N PHE A 328 -4.91 -21.79 -8.62
CA PHE A 328 -5.15 -20.39 -8.93
C PHE A 328 -4.41 -19.51 -7.92
N LYS A 329 -3.63 -18.53 -8.40
CA LYS A 329 -2.80 -17.67 -7.55
C LYS A 329 -3.26 -16.22 -7.56
N VAL A 330 -3.61 -15.70 -6.38
CA VAL A 330 -4.01 -14.30 -6.13
C VAL A 330 -2.91 -13.60 -5.35
N ARG A 331 -2.50 -12.41 -5.79
CA ARG A 331 -1.53 -11.60 -5.04
C ARG A 331 -2.19 -10.68 -4.03
N TYR A 332 -3.22 -9.96 -4.47
CA TYR A 332 -3.92 -8.98 -3.65
C TYR A 332 -5.28 -8.64 -4.24
N ILE A 333 -6.17 -8.10 -3.40
CA ILE A 333 -7.46 -7.53 -3.79
C ILE A 333 -7.50 -6.08 -3.32
N VAL A 334 -7.92 -5.15 -4.16
CA VAL A 334 -7.99 -3.72 -3.83
C VAL A 334 -9.35 -3.17 -4.18
N VAL A 335 -9.91 -2.35 -3.29
CA VAL A 335 -11.06 -1.48 -3.59
C VAL A 335 -10.59 -0.05 -3.44
N ARG A 336 -10.77 0.74 -4.50
CA ARG A 336 -10.42 2.17 -4.51
C ARG A 336 -11.47 2.99 -5.27
N PRO A 337 -11.65 4.26 -4.96
CA PRO A 337 -12.47 5.13 -5.79
C PRO A 337 -11.81 5.46 -7.15
N VAL A 338 -12.63 5.70 -8.18
CA VAL A 338 -12.20 5.97 -9.57
C VAL A 338 -11.93 7.46 -9.82
N VAL A 339 -12.56 8.35 -9.06
CA VAL A 339 -12.30 9.80 -9.07
C VAL A 339 -12.37 10.32 -7.62
N ALA A 340 -11.45 11.22 -7.28
CA ALA A 340 -10.94 11.44 -5.93
C ALA A 340 -11.98 11.95 -4.92
N VAL A 341 -12.05 11.34 -3.73
CA VAL A 341 -12.56 12.07 -2.57
C VAL A 341 -11.42 12.93 -2.08
N THR A 342 -11.44 14.15 -2.64
CA THR A 342 -10.87 15.41 -2.13
C THR A 342 -9.36 15.42 -1.98
N TRP A 343 -8.72 16.34 -2.73
CA TRP A 343 -7.41 16.92 -2.46
C TRP A 343 -6.90 16.60 -1.06
N ILE A 344 -5.68 16.07 -0.95
CA ILE A 344 -4.88 16.39 0.23
C ILE A 344 -4.77 17.92 0.19
N GLU A 345 -5.66 18.59 0.91
CA GLU A 345 -5.66 20.04 0.95
C GLU A 345 -4.43 20.42 1.77
N ASP A 346 -3.53 21.19 1.17
CA ASP A 346 -2.37 21.75 1.86
C ASP A 346 -2.82 22.46 3.13
N ILE A 347 -4.05 22.97 3.15
CA ILE A 347 -4.67 23.65 4.28
C ILE A 347 -5.99 22.98 4.62
N ARG A 348 -6.16 22.59 5.88
CA ARG A 348 -7.38 22.01 6.42
C ARG A 348 -8.58 22.93 6.18
N GLN A 349 -9.64 22.39 5.58
CA GLN A 349 -10.95 23.05 5.49
C GLN A 349 -11.42 23.49 6.89
N PRO A 350 -11.73 24.78 7.11
CA PRO A 350 -12.19 25.25 8.40
C PRO A 350 -13.65 24.89 8.67
N GLU A 351 -14.00 24.86 9.95
CA GLU A 351 -15.37 24.69 10.44
C GLU A 351 -15.74 25.89 11.32
N ILE A 352 -16.97 26.39 11.22
CA ILE A 352 -17.51 27.42 12.12
C ILE A 352 -18.29 26.71 13.23
N PHE A 353 -17.84 26.85 14.47
CA PHE A 353 -18.52 26.25 15.63
C PHE A 353 -19.64 27.14 16.17
N SER A 354 -19.42 28.45 16.17
CA SER A 354 -20.39 29.42 16.64
C SER A 354 -20.14 30.80 16.05
N ALA A 355 -21.20 31.57 15.89
CA ALA A 355 -21.12 33.00 15.59
C ALA A 355 -22.02 33.80 16.54
N SER A 356 -21.59 35.02 16.88
CA SER A 356 -22.34 35.94 17.73
C SER A 356 -22.22 37.37 17.21
N ARG A 357 -23.33 38.11 17.20
CA ARG A 357 -23.39 39.52 16.78
C ARG A 357 -23.45 40.44 18.00
N HIS A 358 -22.64 41.50 18.02
CA HIS A 358 -22.67 42.53 19.07
C HIS A 358 -22.15 43.87 18.53
N ASP A 359 -22.85 44.97 18.82
CA ASP A 359 -22.47 46.35 18.45
C ASP A 359 -22.06 46.51 16.97
N GLY A 360 -22.83 45.92 16.04
CA GLY A 360 -22.57 46.00 14.60
C GLY A 360 -21.38 45.15 14.12
N ASN A 361 -20.76 44.34 14.98
CA ASN A 361 -19.72 43.38 14.63
C ASN A 361 -20.25 41.95 14.68
N ILE A 362 -19.63 41.07 13.90
CA ILE A 362 -19.80 39.62 14.02
C ILE A 362 -18.50 39.02 14.55
N THR A 363 -18.63 38.17 15.56
CA THR A 363 -17.56 37.33 16.07
C THR A 363 -17.82 35.90 15.65
N ILE A 364 -16.87 35.28 14.96
CA ILE A 364 -16.92 33.89 14.52
C ILE A 364 -15.86 33.11 15.30
N ARG A 365 -16.26 31.99 15.90
CA ARG A 365 -15.34 31.00 16.47
C ARG A 365 -15.35 29.76 15.59
N GLY A 366 -14.22 29.50 14.96
CA GLY A 366 -14.02 28.35 14.11
C GLY A 366 -12.91 27.42 14.58
N SER A 367 -12.67 26.39 13.78
CA SER A 367 -11.53 25.49 13.94
C SER A 367 -10.21 26.24 13.82
N LYS A 368 -9.20 25.83 14.60
CA LYS A 368 -7.84 26.33 14.42
C LYS A 368 -7.31 26.01 13.02
N TYR A 369 -6.49 26.92 12.47
CA TYR A 369 -5.74 26.69 11.25
C TYR A 369 -4.90 25.41 11.37
N GLY A 370 -4.85 24.65 10.29
CA GLY A 370 -4.01 23.47 10.16
C GLY A 370 -3.58 23.32 8.72
N THR A 371 -2.34 22.92 8.52
CA THR A 371 -1.74 22.72 7.20
C THR A 371 -0.82 21.51 7.21
N LEU A 372 -0.54 21.01 6.02
CA LEU A 372 0.53 20.06 5.81
C LEU A 372 1.88 20.78 5.95
N TYR A 373 2.87 20.08 6.46
CA TYR A 373 4.25 20.60 6.59
C TYR A 373 4.43 21.80 7.52
N GLY A 374 3.38 22.26 8.21
CA GLY A 374 3.48 23.30 9.25
C GLY A 374 3.72 24.71 8.71
N ILE A 375 3.36 24.98 7.45
CA ILE A 375 3.45 26.30 6.83
C ILE A 375 2.60 27.32 7.63
N PRO A 376 3.08 28.55 7.89
CA PRO A 376 2.27 29.54 8.59
C PRO A 376 1.04 30.01 7.78
N ILE A 377 -0.04 30.34 8.49
CA ILE A 377 -1.19 31.03 7.91
C ILE A 377 -0.80 32.46 7.47
N ALA A 378 -1.30 32.89 6.31
CA ALA A 378 -1.19 34.28 5.84
C ALA A 378 -2.43 35.09 6.21
N TYR A 379 -3.62 34.59 5.85
CA TYR A 379 -4.90 35.26 6.09
C TYR A 379 -6.08 34.28 6.08
N MET A 380 -7.24 34.75 6.51
CA MET A 380 -8.53 34.07 6.44
C MET A 380 -9.48 34.98 5.69
N GLU A 381 -10.31 34.40 4.84
CA GLU A 381 -11.42 35.12 4.24
C GLU A 381 -12.71 34.68 4.88
N ALA A 382 -13.57 35.64 5.19
CA ALA A 382 -14.93 35.39 5.63
C ALA A 382 -15.91 36.06 4.66
N THR A 383 -16.93 35.32 4.24
CA THR A 383 -18.05 35.87 3.48
C THR A 383 -19.31 35.84 4.34
N VAL A 384 -20.11 36.90 4.27
CA VAL A 384 -21.37 37.06 4.97
C VAL A 384 -22.46 37.46 3.99
N SER A 385 -23.60 36.77 4.03
CA SER A 385 -24.77 37.08 3.22
C SER A 385 -26.06 37.03 4.04
N ALA A 386 -27.08 37.78 3.62
CA ALA A 386 -28.45 37.64 4.10
C ALA A 386 -29.24 36.54 3.34
N SER A 387 -28.61 35.89 2.35
CA SER A 387 -29.19 34.84 1.51
C SER A 387 -28.44 33.51 1.66
N VAL A 388 -29.18 32.41 1.49
CA VAL A 388 -28.60 31.05 1.45
C VAL A 388 -27.76 30.81 0.19
N TYR A 389 -27.95 31.63 -0.85
CA TYR A 389 -27.24 31.53 -2.12
C TYR A 389 -26.07 32.50 -2.13
N MET A 390 -24.96 32.13 -1.47
CA MET A 390 -23.76 32.97 -1.38
C MET A 390 -22.98 32.99 -2.70
N GLY A 391 -22.71 34.17 -3.24
CA GLY A 391 -21.96 34.43 -4.48
C GLY A 391 -20.74 35.32 -4.27
N ASP A 392 -20.10 35.71 -5.37
CA ASP A 392 -18.85 36.50 -5.36
C ASP A 392 -19.09 37.99 -5.03
N ASP A 393 -20.33 38.47 -5.15
CA ASP A 393 -20.74 39.85 -4.86
C ASP A 393 -21.15 40.06 -3.38
N ASP A 394 -21.17 39.00 -2.57
CA ASP A 394 -21.49 39.10 -1.15
C ASP A 394 -20.36 39.75 -0.34
N TYR A 395 -20.72 40.33 0.80
CA TYR A 395 -19.76 40.99 1.68
C TYR A 395 -18.67 40.01 2.12
N SER A 396 -17.45 40.27 1.66
CA SER A 396 -16.27 39.46 1.97
C SER A 396 -15.21 40.32 2.65
N VAL A 397 -14.58 39.76 3.67
CA VAL A 397 -13.49 40.41 4.41
C VAL A 397 -12.29 39.47 4.47
N THR A 398 -11.10 40.04 4.30
CA THR A 398 -9.83 39.35 4.51
C THR A 398 -9.28 39.75 5.88
N ILE A 399 -9.09 38.78 6.76
CA ILE A 399 -8.57 38.95 8.11
C ILE A 399 -7.11 38.49 8.13
N PRO A 400 -6.16 39.34 8.54
CA PRO A 400 -4.75 38.97 8.62
C PRO A 400 -4.51 37.96 9.76
N ALA A 401 -3.46 37.15 9.64
CA ALA A 401 -3.11 36.12 10.63
C ALA A 401 -2.98 36.64 12.09
N GLU A 402 -2.54 37.89 12.25
CA GLU A 402 -2.36 38.54 13.56
C GLU A 402 -3.66 38.80 14.32
N ASP A 403 -4.78 38.91 13.60
CA ASP A 403 -6.11 39.15 14.18
C ASP A 403 -6.88 37.85 14.50
N MET A 404 -6.22 36.69 14.32
CA MET A 404 -6.81 35.37 14.57
C MET A 404 -6.34 34.78 15.90
N GLU A 405 -7.01 35.14 16.98
CA GLU A 405 -6.72 34.55 18.29
C GLU A 405 -7.42 33.19 18.44
N ASP A 406 -6.65 32.10 18.37
CA ASP A 406 -7.11 30.73 18.64
C ASP A 406 -8.33 30.26 17.80
N GLY A 407 -8.44 30.75 16.55
CA GLY A 407 -9.57 30.44 15.66
C GLY A 407 -10.81 31.33 15.89
N SER A 408 -10.69 32.36 16.72
CA SER A 408 -11.69 33.41 16.89
C SER A 408 -11.33 34.62 16.04
N ILE A 409 -12.32 35.16 15.32
CA ILE A 409 -12.19 36.37 14.51
C ILE A 409 -13.36 37.32 14.80
N THR A 410 -13.13 38.63 14.74
CA THR A 410 -14.18 39.65 14.87
C THR A 410 -14.00 40.72 13.81
N PHE A 411 -15.07 41.06 13.10
CA PHE A 411 -15.04 42.11 12.08
C PHE A 411 -16.38 42.84 11.99
N PRO A 412 -16.38 44.11 11.50
CA PRO A 412 -17.60 44.91 11.37
C PRO A 412 -18.50 44.39 10.25
N LEU A 413 -19.81 44.42 10.47
CA LEU A 413 -20.81 44.17 9.44
C LEU A 413 -21.20 45.48 8.74
N PRO A 414 -21.45 45.46 7.42
CA PRO A 414 -22.14 46.54 6.73
C PRO A 414 -23.52 46.80 7.35
N PRO A 415 -24.02 48.05 7.34
CA PRO A 415 -25.34 48.38 7.91
C PRO A 415 -26.48 47.50 7.37
N GLU A 416 -26.41 47.10 6.10
CA GLU A 416 -27.41 46.26 5.44
C GLU A 416 -27.47 44.82 6.00
N LEU A 417 -26.36 44.32 6.53
CA LEU A 417 -26.26 43.00 7.17
C LEU A 417 -26.36 43.09 8.70
N ALA A 418 -26.07 44.26 9.27
CA ALA A 418 -26.12 44.50 10.71
C ALA A 418 -27.50 44.24 11.30
N ASP A 419 -28.58 44.52 10.55
CA ASP A 419 -29.97 44.36 10.98
C ASP A 419 -30.66 43.11 10.38
N ALA A 420 -29.93 42.27 9.64
CA ALA A 420 -30.51 41.09 9.01
C ALA A 420 -30.98 40.07 10.07
N PRO A 421 -32.15 39.41 9.89
CA PRO A 421 -32.68 38.43 10.85
C PRO A 421 -31.89 37.11 10.85
N ALA A 422 -31.24 36.81 9.72
CA ALA A 422 -30.41 35.64 9.53
C ALA A 422 -29.15 36.05 8.76
N LEU A 423 -28.01 35.49 9.14
CA LEU A 423 -26.74 35.63 8.45
C LEU A 423 -26.21 34.26 8.05
N TYR A 424 -25.82 34.13 6.79
CA TYR A 424 -25.16 32.96 6.22
C TYR A 424 -23.67 33.27 6.12
N LEU A 425 -22.87 32.46 6.80
CA LEU A 425 -21.44 32.68 7.03
C LEU A 425 -20.63 31.53 6.44
N ARG A 426 -19.52 31.84 5.79
CA ARG A 426 -18.49 30.85 5.45
C ARG A 426 -17.10 31.44 5.59
N ILE A 427 -16.12 30.62 5.94
CA ILE A 427 -14.72 31.02 6.10
C ILE A 427 -13.78 30.12 5.30
N ARG A 428 -12.60 30.61 4.91
CA ARG A 428 -11.49 29.80 4.36
C ARG A 428 -10.14 30.37 4.77
N HIS A 429 -9.12 29.52 4.82
CA HIS A 429 -7.75 29.91 5.17
C HIS A 429 -6.85 29.98 3.93
N ALA A 430 -5.81 30.80 3.99
CA ALA A 430 -4.71 30.84 3.03
C ALA A 430 -3.36 30.84 3.75
N ASP A 431 -2.36 30.16 3.20
CA ASP A 431 -1.01 30.10 3.76
C ASP A 431 -0.06 31.12 3.12
N THR A 432 1.15 31.22 3.67
CA THR A 432 2.18 32.14 3.17
C THR A 432 2.78 31.74 1.81
N GLU A 433 2.54 30.53 1.33
CA GLU A 433 3.04 30.03 0.05
C GLU A 433 1.99 30.15 -1.07
N GLY A 434 0.77 30.56 -0.74
CA GLY A 434 -0.30 30.87 -1.68
C GLY A 434 -1.30 29.73 -1.89
N SER A 435 -1.22 28.65 -1.12
CA SER A 435 -2.29 27.65 -1.08
C SER A 435 -3.50 28.20 -0.31
N VAL A 436 -4.70 27.75 -0.70
CA VAL A 436 -5.97 28.23 -0.14
C VAL A 436 -6.88 27.02 0.14
N SER A 437 -7.46 26.96 1.34
CA SER A 437 -8.41 25.90 1.71
C SER A 437 -9.72 26.05 0.94
N ARG A 438 -10.54 25.01 0.96
CA ARG A 438 -11.96 25.17 0.64
C ARG A 438 -12.65 26.08 1.64
N TRP A 439 -13.80 26.60 1.21
CA TRP A 439 -14.76 27.24 2.11
C TRP A 439 -15.30 26.23 3.11
N SER A 440 -15.52 26.66 4.34
CA SER A 440 -16.34 25.94 5.32
C SER A 440 -17.73 25.69 4.76
N ASP A 441 -18.44 24.73 5.34
CA ASP A 441 -19.89 24.66 5.16
C ASP A 441 -20.53 25.98 5.60
N ILE A 442 -21.68 26.30 5.00
CA ILE A 442 -22.41 27.53 5.32
C ILE A 442 -23.00 27.39 6.72
N TYR A 443 -22.55 28.24 7.63
CA TYR A 443 -23.09 28.36 8.97
C TYR A 443 -24.21 29.40 8.99
N ILE A 444 -25.33 29.05 9.63
CA ILE A 444 -26.49 29.93 9.76
C ILE A 444 -26.51 30.52 11.16
N HIS A 445 -26.29 31.82 11.27
CA HIS A 445 -26.52 32.58 12.49
C HIS A 445 -27.92 33.19 12.47
N MET A 446 -28.74 32.84 13.46
CA MET A 446 -30.06 33.41 13.70
C MET A 446 -29.98 34.19 15.00
N ASP A 447 -30.39 35.46 14.99
CA ASP A 447 -30.39 36.25 16.21
C ASP A 447 -31.62 35.87 17.06
N PRO A 448 -31.47 35.37 18.29
CA PRO A 448 -32.61 34.93 19.12
C PRO A 448 -33.52 36.08 19.60
N THR A 449 -33.19 37.34 19.28
CA THR A 449 -33.92 38.53 19.73
C THR A 449 -34.84 39.18 18.66
N VAL A 450 -35.02 38.54 17.49
CA VAL A 450 -36.00 38.97 16.46
C VAL A 450 -37.28 38.14 16.52
#